data_AF-A0A9E5RKU1-F1
#
_entry.id   AF-A0A9E5RKU1-F1
#
_cell.length_a   1.000
_cell.length_b   1.000
_cell.length_c   1.000
_cell.angle_alpha   90.00
_cell.angle_beta   90.00
_cell.angle_gamma   90.00
#
_symmetry.space_group_name_H-M   'P 1'
#
loop_
_entity.id
_entity.type
_entity.pdbx_description
1 polymer ?
#
loop_
_entity_poly.entity_id
_entity_poly.type
_entity_poly.pdbx_seq_one_letter_code
_entity_poly.pdbx_strand_id
1 'polypeptide(L)'
;MTDLSPQAVADQLLADFRQEQRLVNLIIKGCIEHRWAMSEAEKDLSKAIVYNAFETYAVERGIPLEQAEQFCEQHLDELIQRIQAAL
;
A
#
# COMPACT_ATOMS: atom_id res chain seq x y z
N MET A 1 23.18 17.13 -19.22
CA MET A 1 23.12 16.36 -17.97
C MET A 1 22.69 17.33 -16.91
N THR A 2 21.50 17.15 -16.33
CA THR A 2 20.94 18.07 -15.36
C THR A 2 21.63 17.79 -14.02
N ASP A 3 22.55 18.67 -13.60
CA ASP A 3 23.10 18.63 -12.24
C ASP A 3 21.98 18.99 -11.27
N LEU A 4 21.34 17.98 -10.71
CA LEU A 4 20.45 18.18 -9.57
C LEU A 4 21.31 18.63 -8.40
N SER A 5 20.99 19.79 -7.83
CA SER A 5 21.65 20.23 -6.60
C SER A 5 21.45 19.16 -5.51
N PRO A 6 22.40 18.99 -4.57
CA PRO A 6 22.22 18.05 -3.46
C PRO A 6 20.90 18.24 -2.70
N GLN A 7 20.40 19.47 -2.65
CA GLN A 7 19.09 19.79 -2.07
C GLN A 7 17.94 19.20 -2.88
N ALA A 8 17.97 19.32 -4.21
CA ALA A 8 16.93 18.75 -5.08
C ALA A 8 16.88 17.22 -4.98
N VAL A 9 18.03 16.55 -4.82
CA VAL A 9 18.09 15.10 -4.59
C VAL A 9 17.50 14.74 -3.21
N ALA A 10 17.84 15.50 -2.17
CA ALA A 10 17.31 15.28 -0.82
C ALA A 10 15.78 15.49 -0.77
N ASP A 11 15.27 16.52 -1.43
CA ASP A 11 13.84 16.82 -1.51
C ASP A 11 13.08 15.72 -2.26
N GLN A 12 13.66 15.20 -3.35
CA GLN A 12 13.08 14.06 -4.09
C GLN A 12 13.03 12.81 -3.21
N LEU A 13 14.13 12.46 -2.53
CA LEU A 13 14.16 11.30 -1.64
C LEU A 13 13.10 11.43 -0.52
N LEU A 14 12.95 12.62 0.07
CA LEU A 14 11.93 12.87 1.09
C LEU A 14 10.51 12.72 0.53
N ALA A 15 10.27 13.17 -0.71
CA ALA A 15 8.99 12.99 -1.37
C ALA A 15 8.68 11.50 -1.59
N ASP A 16 9.66 10.73 -2.09
CA ASP A 16 9.55 9.29 -2.29
C ASP A 16 9.26 8.56 -0.98
N PHE A 17 9.98 8.89 0.10
CA PHE A 17 9.74 8.30 1.42
C PHE A 17 8.34 8.60 1.96
N ARG A 18 7.87 9.84 1.82
CA ARG A 18 6.50 10.23 2.25
C ARG A 18 5.43 9.51 1.45
N GLN A 19 5.69 9.25 0.17
CA GLN A 19 4.79 8.49 -0.69
C GLN A 19 4.72 7.02 -0.29
N GLU A 20 5.86 6.37 -0.10
CA GLU A 20 5.96 5.00 0.41
C GLU A 20 5.24 4.86 1.76
N GLN A 21 5.47 5.79 2.69
CA GLN A 21 4.82 5.80 3.99
C GLN A 21 3.29 5.91 3.86
N ARG A 22 2.78 6.72 2.92
CA ARG A 22 1.34 6.86 2.69
C ARG A 22 0.72 5.56 2.17
N LEU A 23 1.36 4.89 1.23
CA LEU A 23 0.88 3.62 0.68
C LEU A 23 0.85 2.54 1.76
N VAL A 24 1.92 2.41 2.55
CA VAL A 24 1.98 1.45 3.67
C VAL A 24 0.89 1.75 4.71
N ASN A 25 0.67 3.01 5.06
CA ASN A 25 -0.38 3.39 6.00
C ASN A 25 -1.79 3.04 5.49
N LEU A 26 -2.04 3.20 4.18
CA LEU A 26 -3.31 2.81 3.56
C LEU A 26 -3.53 1.30 3.63
N ILE A 27 -2.49 0.50 3.34
CA ILE A 27 -2.55 -0.96 3.45
C ILE A 27 -2.86 -1.37 4.90
N ILE A 28 -2.13 -0.82 5.88
CA ILE A 28 -2.34 -1.13 7.29
C ILE A 28 -3.76 -0.78 7.71
N LYS A 29 -4.24 0.42 7.36
CA LYS A 29 -5.60 0.87 7.66
C LYS A 29 -6.63 -0.07 7.04
N GLY A 30 -6.51 -0.39 5.76
CA GLY A 30 -7.42 -1.30 5.06
C GLY A 30 -7.46 -2.68 5.70
N CYS A 31 -6.31 -3.24 6.10
CA CYS A 31 -6.24 -4.51 6.82
C CYS A 31 -6.93 -4.47 8.20
N ILE A 32 -6.77 -3.38 8.95
CA ILE A 32 -7.45 -3.20 10.24
C ILE A 32 -8.96 -3.10 10.03
N GLU A 33 -9.42 -2.27 9.08
CA GLU A 33 -10.84 -2.12 8.78
C GLU A 33 -11.45 -3.44 8.28
N HIS A 34 -10.73 -4.19 7.45
CA HIS A 34 -11.16 -5.51 6.99
C HIS A 34 -11.40 -6.49 8.14
N ARG A 35 -10.52 -6.48 9.14
CA ARG A 35 -10.62 -7.36 10.30
C ARG A 35 -11.86 -7.08 11.16
N TRP A 36 -12.20 -5.81 11.31
CA TRP A 36 -13.30 -5.34 12.15
C TRP A 36 -14.61 -5.14 11.39
N ALA A 37 -14.62 -5.39 10.07
CA ALA A 37 -15.81 -5.33 9.24
C ALA A 37 -16.89 -6.30 9.75
N MET A 38 -18.09 -5.77 9.97
CA MET A 38 -19.24 -6.51 10.48
C MET A 38 -20.19 -6.94 9.35
N SER A 39 -20.02 -6.40 8.14
CA SER A 39 -20.79 -6.70 6.94
C SER A 39 -19.88 -7.01 5.75
N GLU A 40 -20.43 -7.71 4.75
CA GLU A 40 -19.70 -7.98 3.50
C GLU A 40 -19.39 -6.67 2.74
N ALA A 41 -20.28 -5.68 2.80
CA ALA A 41 -20.02 -4.37 2.18
C ALA A 41 -18.79 -3.65 2.79
N GLU A 42 -18.61 -3.75 4.10
CA GLU A 42 -17.42 -3.19 4.78
C GLU A 42 -16.15 -4.00 4.44
N LYS A 43 -16.28 -5.33 4.29
CA LYS A 43 -15.17 -6.18 3.82
C LYS A 43 -14.74 -5.84 2.40
N ASP A 44 -15.69 -5.59 1.50
CA ASP A 44 -15.42 -5.24 0.12
C ASP A 44 -14.78 -3.84 0.02
N LEU A 45 -15.29 -2.88 0.79
CA LEU A 45 -14.71 -1.54 0.87
C LEU A 45 -13.26 -1.57 1.36
N SER A 46 -12.99 -2.29 2.46
CA SER A 46 -11.64 -2.41 3.02
C SER A 46 -10.68 -3.14 2.09
N LYS A 47 -11.13 -4.19 1.39
CA LYS A 47 -10.36 -4.83 0.31
C LYS A 47 -10.02 -3.83 -0.79
N ALA A 48 -10.98 -3.04 -1.26
CA ALA A 48 -10.76 -2.05 -2.30
C ALA A 48 -9.71 -1.00 -1.90
N ILE A 49 -9.67 -0.60 -0.62
CA ILE A 49 -8.63 0.30 -0.09
C ILE A 49 -7.24 -0.33 -0.22
N VAL A 50 -7.10 -1.60 0.18
CA VAL A 50 -5.83 -2.34 0.08
C VAL A 50 -5.43 -2.51 -1.38
N TYR A 51 -6.35 -2.95 -2.25
CA TYR A 51 -6.09 -3.09 -3.69
C TYR A 51 -5.62 -1.80 -4.32
N ASN A 52 -6.31 -0.69 -4.07
CA ASN A 52 -5.95 0.59 -4.68
C ASN A 52 -4.54 1.05 -4.26
N ALA A 53 -4.13 0.77 -3.02
CA ALA A 53 -2.78 1.06 -2.57
C ALA A 53 -1.72 0.22 -3.31
N PHE A 54 -1.98 -1.07 -3.53
CA PHE A 54 -1.09 -1.96 -4.28
C PHE A 54 -1.10 -1.69 -5.79
N GLU A 55 -2.25 -1.34 -6.37
CA GLU A 55 -2.36 -0.89 -7.76
C GLU A 55 -1.52 0.38 -7.98
N THR A 56 -1.65 1.36 -7.09
CA THR A 56 -0.84 2.59 -7.14
C THR A 56 0.66 2.26 -7.07
N TYR A 57 1.04 1.36 -6.16
CA TYR A 57 2.42 0.88 -6.05
C TYR A 57 2.91 0.19 -7.33
N ALA A 58 2.07 -0.65 -7.94
CA ALA A 58 2.42 -1.39 -9.16
C ALA A 58 2.68 -0.45 -10.33
N VAL A 59 1.80 0.54 -10.53
CA VAL A 59 1.94 1.56 -11.59
C VAL A 59 3.25 2.33 -11.42
N GLU A 60 3.54 2.77 -10.20
CA GLU A 60 4.74 3.56 -9.90
C GLU A 60 6.04 2.77 -10.05
N ARG A 61 5.99 1.45 -9.83
CA ARG A 61 7.14 0.55 -9.95
C ARG A 61 7.24 -0.13 -11.32
N GLY A 62 6.29 0.12 -12.22
CA GLY A 62 6.25 -0.52 -13.54
C GLY A 62 5.99 -2.04 -13.46
N ILE A 63 5.27 -2.47 -12.43
CA ILE A 63 4.88 -3.86 -12.20
C ILE A 63 3.48 -4.08 -12.82
N PRO A 64 3.19 -5.24 -13.43
CA PRO A 64 1.86 -5.53 -13.94
C PRO A 64 0.78 -5.47 -12.85
N LEU A 65 -0.36 -4.86 -13.16
CA LEU A 65 -1.50 -4.75 -12.24
C LEU A 65 -1.98 -6.13 -11.74
N GLU A 66 -2.04 -7.11 -12.63
CA GLU A 66 -2.42 -8.49 -12.31
C GLU A 66 -1.54 -9.10 -11.20
N GLN A 67 -0.26 -8.75 -11.17
CA GLN A 67 0.64 -9.22 -10.13
C GLN A 67 0.34 -8.60 -8.76
N ALA A 68 -0.10 -7.34 -8.72
CA ALA A 68 -0.50 -6.65 -7.51
C ALA A 68 -1.85 -7.14 -6.98
N GLU A 69 -2.78 -7.43 -7.88
CA GLU A 69 -4.08 -8.05 -7.57
C GLU A 69 -3.88 -9.46 -6.99
N GLN A 70 -3.11 -10.32 -7.66
CA GLN A 70 -2.79 -11.66 -7.17
C GLN A 70 -2.10 -11.62 -5.81
N PHE A 71 -1.18 -10.67 -5.61
CA PHE A 71 -0.53 -10.50 -4.31
C PHE A 71 -1.54 -10.18 -3.21
N CYS A 72 -2.45 -9.24 -3.45
CA CYS A 72 -3.49 -8.91 -2.48
C CYS A 72 -4.41 -10.09 -2.18
N GLU A 73 -4.91 -10.79 -3.20
CA GLU A 73 -5.81 -11.94 -3.04
C GLU A 73 -5.18 -13.06 -2.22
N GLN A 74 -3.90 -13.35 -2.48
CA GLN A 74 -3.19 -14.47 -1.86
C GLN A 74 -2.67 -14.13 -0.47
N HIS A 75 -2.32 -12.87 -0.20
CA HIS A 75 -1.59 -12.49 1.01
C HIS A 75 -2.35 -11.57 1.97
N LEU A 76 -3.61 -11.18 1.69
CA LEU A 76 -4.37 -10.29 2.58
C LEU A 76 -4.45 -10.82 4.02
N ASP A 77 -4.78 -12.09 4.19
CA ASP A 77 -4.87 -12.71 5.51
C ASP A 77 -3.51 -12.74 6.23
N GLU A 78 -2.42 -13.01 5.49
CA GLU A 78 -1.06 -12.96 6.03
C GLU A 78 -0.65 -11.55 6.46
N LEU A 79 -1.03 -10.52 5.69
CA LEU A 79 -0.80 -9.12 6.02
C LEU A 79 -1.54 -8.73 7.30
N ILE A 80 -2.81 -9.15 7.43
CA ILE A 80 -3.62 -8.93 8.64
C ILE A 80 -2.94 -9.58 9.86
N GLN A 81 -2.45 -10.81 9.73
CA GLN A 81 -1.74 -11.51 10.82
C GLN A 81 -0.44 -10.81 11.22
N ARG A 82 0.37 -10.34 10.26
CA ARG A 82 1.61 -9.63 10.55
C ARG A 82 1.38 -8.31 11.28
N ILE A 83 0.35 -7.56 10.90
CA ILE A 83 -0.03 -6.30 11.58
C ILE A 83 -0.41 -6.61 13.03
N GLN A 84 -1.16 -7.68 13.29
CA GLN A 84 -1.55 -8.06 14.65
C GLN A 84 -0.37 -8.43 15.53
N ALA A 85 0.64 -9.12 15.00
CA ALA A 85 1.83 -9.48 15.77
C ALA A 85 2.69 -8.26 16.17
N ALA A 86 2.46 -7.10 15.53
CA ALA A 86 3.19 -5.86 15.80
C ALA A 86 2.43 -4.86 16.69
N LEU A 87 1.18 -5.16 17.06
CA LEU A 87 0.34 -4.38 17.99
C LEU A 87 0.38 -4.99 19.40
#